data_AF-A0A2C1KTG4-F1
#
_entry.id   AF-A0A2C1KTG4-F1
#
_cell.length_a   1.000
_cell.length_b   1.000
_cell.length_c   1.000
_cell.angle_alpha   90.00
_cell.angle_beta   90.00
_cell.angle_gamma   90.00
#
_symmetry.space_group_name_H-M   'P 1'
#
loop_
_entity.id
_entity.type
_entity.pdbx_description
1 polymer ?
#
loop_
_entity_poly.entity_id
_entity_poly.type
_entity_poly.pdbx_seq_one_letter_code
_entity_poly.pdbx_strand_id
1 'polypeptide(L)'
;MVELKTLAKGMPFEYTGSIESGLSIKVGSSRYPIKVSPDILKELVTHFSGKTTVINATRTVDDLMEGSLGHWLNIYVSGPVITSYAAAILVHEGYADFIDHKLVFKNMVI
;
A
#
# COMPACT_ATOMS: atom_id res chain seq x y z
N MET A 1 10.16 7.37 12.61
CA MET A 1 9.04 7.90 11.80
C MET A 1 9.61 8.29 10.46
N VAL A 2 8.95 7.92 9.37
CA VAL A 2 9.39 8.19 8.00
C VAL A 2 8.34 9.07 7.34
N GLU A 3 8.79 10.12 6.66
CA GLU A 3 7.96 11.01 5.85
C GLU A 3 8.04 10.60 4.38
N LEU A 4 6.88 10.52 3.73
CA LEU A 4 6.78 10.10 2.34
C LEU A 4 5.68 10.86 1.60
N LYS A 5 5.68 10.72 0.28
CA LYS A 5 4.66 11.28 -0.60
C LYS A 5 3.99 10.18 -1.40
N THR A 6 2.68 10.26 -1.58
CA THR A 6 1.96 9.29 -2.42
C THR A 6 2.41 9.39 -3.88
N LEU A 7 2.46 8.26 -4.57
CA LEU A 7 3.04 8.17 -5.92
C LEU A 7 2.30 9.02 -6.97
N ALA A 8 0.96 9.04 -6.91
CA ALA A 8 0.14 9.69 -7.95
C ALA A 8 -0.03 11.21 -7.75
N LYS A 9 -0.27 11.66 -6.51
CA LYS A 9 -0.61 13.08 -6.23
C LYS A 9 0.44 13.79 -5.38
N GLY A 10 1.52 13.11 -4.97
CA GLY A 10 2.56 13.69 -4.13
C GLY A 10 2.08 14.12 -2.74
N MET A 11 0.96 13.57 -2.25
CA MET A 11 0.38 13.97 -0.98
C MET A 11 1.27 13.50 0.17
N PRO A 12 1.72 14.39 1.07
CA PRO A 12 2.59 14.01 2.17
C PRO A 12 1.85 13.16 3.21
N PHE A 13 2.56 12.22 3.81
CA PHE A 13 2.10 11.42 4.94
C PHE A 13 3.30 10.92 5.76
N GLU A 14 3.02 10.48 6.99
CA GLU A 14 4.01 9.92 7.90
C GLU A 14 3.66 8.46 8.17
N TYR A 15 4.66 7.62 8.40
CA TYR A 15 4.43 6.28 8.92
C TYR A 15 5.54 5.80 9.86
N THR A 16 5.22 4.76 10.63
CA THR A 16 6.18 4.02 11.47
C THR A 16 6.01 2.52 11.25
N GLY A 17 7.08 1.76 11.49
CA GLY A 17 7.15 0.33 11.21
C GLY A 17 7.72 0.08 9.82
N SER A 18 7.40 -1.08 9.25
CA SER A 18 7.82 -1.54 7.93
C SER A 18 6.82 -2.56 7.39
N ILE A 19 6.99 -2.99 6.15
CA ILE A 19 6.25 -4.14 5.61
C ILE A 19 6.41 -5.39 6.50
N GLU A 20 7.60 -5.62 7.05
CA GLU A 20 7.90 -6.79 7.89
C GLU A 20 7.35 -6.67 9.32
N SER A 21 7.35 -5.47 9.91
CA SER A 21 6.95 -5.27 11.31
C SER A 21 5.51 -4.80 11.48
N GLY A 22 4.80 -4.54 10.37
CA GLY A 22 3.51 -3.86 10.37
C GLY A 22 3.64 -2.36 10.24
N LEU A 23 2.56 -1.71 9.80
CA LEU A 23 2.52 -0.28 9.51
C LEU A 23 1.58 0.46 10.45
N SER A 24 1.99 1.68 10.82
CA SER A 24 1.12 2.68 11.43
C SER A 24 1.27 3.98 10.65
N ILE A 25 0.25 4.31 9.86
CA ILE A 25 0.24 5.41 8.88
C ILE A 25 -0.57 6.58 9.45
N LYS A 26 0.04 7.75 9.50
CA LYS A 26 -0.58 9.00 9.95
C LYS A 26 -0.80 9.91 8.76
N VAL A 27 -2.07 10.29 8.56
CA VAL A 27 -2.51 11.11 7.43
C VAL A 27 -3.01 12.46 7.94
N GLY A 28 -2.36 13.53 7.49
CA GLY A 28 -2.68 14.90 7.89
C GLY A 28 -2.73 15.06 9.42
N SER A 29 -3.80 15.67 9.92
CA SER A 29 -4.02 15.90 11.36
C SER A 29 -4.86 14.81 12.04
N SER A 30 -5.03 13.64 11.43
CA SER A 30 -5.81 12.55 12.04
C SER A 30 -5.21 12.14 13.38
N ARG A 31 -6.05 12.02 14.41
CA ARG A 31 -5.64 11.51 15.73
C ARG A 31 -5.46 9.99 15.75
N TYR A 32 -6.06 9.28 14.81
CA TYR A 32 -6.03 7.82 14.75
C TYR A 32 -5.25 7.39 13.50
N PRO A 33 -4.05 6.80 13.67
CA PRO A 33 -3.30 6.26 12.56
C PRO A 33 -3.98 5.01 12.02
N ILE A 34 -3.86 4.79 10.71
CA ILE A 34 -4.27 3.54 10.07
C ILE A 34 -3.22 2.50 10.40
N LYS A 35 -3.64 1.37 10.99
CA LYS A 35 -2.74 0.28 11.36
C LYS A 35 -2.96 -0.93 10.46
N VAL A 36 -1.87 -1.55 10.02
CA VAL A 36 -1.89 -2.80 9.25
C VAL A 36 -0.95 -3.78 9.93
N SER A 37 -1.42 -4.99 10.20
CA SER A 37 -0.58 -6.02 10.82
C SER A 37 0.49 -6.51 9.84
N PRO A 38 1.64 -6.99 10.36
CA PRO A 38 2.68 -7.59 9.54
C PRO A 38 2.17 -8.80 8.75
N ASP A 39 1.28 -9.61 9.32
CA ASP A 39 0.75 -10.82 8.66
C ASP A 39 0.00 -10.48 7.36
N ILE A 40 -0.85 -9.45 7.39
CA ILE A 40 -1.57 -8.97 6.19
C ILE A 40 -0.58 -8.44 5.15
N LEU A 41 0.46 -7.72 5.57
CA LEU A 41 1.46 -7.19 4.64
C LEU A 41 2.32 -8.30 4.03
N LYS A 42 2.65 -9.33 4.81
CA LYS A 42 3.34 -10.52 4.31
C LYS A 42 2.49 -11.26 3.27
N GLU A 43 1.20 -11.44 3.55
CA GLU A 43 0.26 -12.02 2.58
C GLU A 43 0.16 -11.18 1.32
N LEU A 44 0.12 -9.85 1.44
CA LEU A 44 0.07 -8.92 0.30
C LEU A 44 1.28 -9.10 -0.61
N VAL A 45 2.49 -9.02 -0.06
CA VAL A 45 3.72 -9.13 -0.85
C VAL A 45 3.82 -10.52 -1.47
N THR A 46 3.48 -11.57 -0.72
CA THR A 46 3.46 -12.95 -1.23
C THR A 46 2.46 -13.09 -2.38
N HIS A 47 1.25 -12.55 -2.24
CA HIS A 47 0.20 -12.61 -3.25
C HIS A 47 0.61 -11.93 -4.55
N PHE A 48 1.31 -10.80 -4.47
CA PHE A 48 1.74 -10.02 -5.65
C PHE A 48 3.17 -10.31 -6.10
N SER A 49 3.94 -11.16 -5.41
CA SER A 49 5.34 -11.47 -5.74
C SER A 49 5.52 -11.85 -7.21
N GLY A 50 6.42 -11.13 -7.90
CA GLY A 50 6.69 -11.32 -9.33
C GLY A 50 5.60 -10.83 -10.29
N LYS A 51 4.53 -10.18 -9.81
CA LYS A 51 3.41 -9.71 -10.62
C LYS A 51 3.47 -8.21 -10.85
N THR A 52 2.87 -7.78 -11.96
CA THR A 52 2.50 -6.38 -12.18
C THR A 52 1.04 -6.18 -11.81
N THR A 53 0.73 -5.19 -10.99
CA THR A 53 -0.64 -4.86 -10.60
C THR A 53 -0.91 -3.35 -10.69
N VAL A 54 -2.17 -3.02 -10.96
CA VAL A 54 -2.64 -1.62 -10.92
C VAL A 54 -2.87 -1.21 -9.47
N ILE A 55 -2.55 0.04 -9.13
CA ILE A 55 -2.77 0.56 -7.78
C ILE A 55 -4.27 0.68 -7.49
N ASN A 56 -5.02 1.32 -8.40
CA ASN A 56 -6.47 1.59 -8.28
C ASN A 56 -6.88 2.15 -6.90
N ALA A 57 -6.23 3.26 -6.49
CA ALA A 57 -6.61 3.98 -5.28
C ALA A 57 -7.82 4.88 -5.53
N THR A 58 -9.01 4.41 -5.15
CA THR A 58 -10.27 5.17 -5.21
C THR A 58 -10.78 5.52 -3.80
N ARG A 59 -11.83 6.34 -3.72
CA ARG A 59 -12.52 6.70 -2.46
C ARG A 59 -13.72 5.81 -2.16
N THR A 60 -14.23 5.12 -3.17
CA THR A 60 -15.49 4.37 -3.19
C THR A 60 -15.18 2.90 -3.44
N VAL A 61 -15.91 2.00 -2.79
CA VAL A 61 -15.73 0.55 -2.95
C VAL A 61 -16.15 0.10 -4.35
N ASP A 62 -17.21 0.69 -4.90
CA ASP A 62 -17.78 0.30 -6.21
C ASP A 62 -16.83 0.57 -7.40
N ASP A 63 -15.86 1.48 -7.23
CA ASP A 63 -14.87 1.81 -8.26
C ASP A 63 -13.60 0.95 -8.15
N LEU A 64 -13.59 -0.03 -7.24
CA LEU A 64 -12.47 -0.95 -7.10
C LEU A 64 -12.43 -1.97 -8.22
N MET A 65 -11.31 -2.03 -8.92
CA MET A 65 -11.03 -2.99 -9.97
C MET A 65 -10.52 -4.30 -9.38
N GLU A 66 -11.18 -5.41 -9.69
CA GLU A 66 -10.72 -6.75 -9.26
C GLU A 66 -9.26 -7.02 -9.66
N GLY A 67 -8.52 -7.69 -8.79
CA GLY A 67 -7.08 -7.98 -8.97
C GLY A 67 -6.14 -6.79 -8.75
N SER A 68 -6.66 -5.58 -8.51
CA SER A 68 -5.85 -4.42 -8.14
C SER A 68 -5.35 -4.48 -6.69
N LEU A 69 -4.32 -3.68 -6.39
CA LEU A 69 -3.86 -3.48 -5.02
C LEU A 69 -4.98 -2.93 -4.13
N GLY A 70 -5.73 -1.94 -4.63
CA GLY A 70 -6.82 -1.32 -3.87
C GLY A 70 -7.93 -2.31 -3.54
N HIS A 71 -8.31 -3.17 -4.48
CA HIS A 71 -9.30 -4.21 -4.25
C HIS A 71 -8.84 -5.21 -3.19
N TRP A 72 -7.58 -5.68 -3.30
CA TRP A 72 -7.00 -6.59 -2.32
C TRP A 72 -6.99 -5.95 -0.92
N LEU A 73 -6.45 -4.74 -0.78
CA LEU A 73 -6.39 -4.04 0.52
C LEU A 73 -7.78 -3.78 1.11
N ASN A 74 -8.79 -3.51 0.28
CA ASN A 74 -10.14 -3.31 0.77
C ASN A 74 -10.72 -4.58 1.42
N ILE A 75 -10.42 -5.77 0.89
CA ILE A 75 -10.88 -7.05 1.45
C ILE A 75 -10.26 -7.29 2.84
N TYR A 76 -8.95 -7.03 3.01
CA TYR A 76 -8.22 -7.44 4.21
C TYR A 76 -8.06 -6.33 5.27
N VAL A 77 -8.06 -5.06 4.86
CA VAL A 77 -7.77 -3.91 5.75
C VAL A 77 -8.99 -2.99 5.92
N SER A 78 -10.04 -3.15 5.10
CA SER A 78 -11.26 -2.32 5.13
C SER A 78 -10.97 -0.82 4.98
N GLY A 79 -10.70 -0.38 3.75
CA GLY A 79 -10.55 1.05 3.44
C GLY A 79 -9.73 1.34 2.19
N PRO A 80 -10.33 1.80 1.08
CA PRO A 80 -9.61 2.04 -0.17
C PRO A 80 -8.61 3.21 -0.08
N VAL A 81 -8.76 4.06 0.95
CA VAL A 81 -7.87 5.19 1.24
C VAL A 81 -6.43 4.75 1.55
N ILE A 82 -6.22 3.57 2.13
CA ILE A 82 -4.87 3.09 2.47
C ILE A 82 -4.01 2.81 1.24
N THR A 83 -4.64 2.47 0.11
CA THR A 83 -4.00 2.02 -1.12
C THR A 83 -2.91 2.96 -1.62
N SER A 84 -3.15 4.28 -1.59
CA SER A 84 -2.17 5.27 -2.05
C SER A 84 -0.92 5.32 -1.17
N TYR A 85 -1.08 5.10 0.13
CA TYR A 85 0.01 5.13 1.11
C TYR A 85 0.80 3.82 1.06
N ALA A 86 0.08 2.68 1.09
CA ALA A 86 0.69 1.36 0.98
C ALA A 86 1.52 1.21 -0.31
N ALA A 87 1.01 1.67 -1.45
CA ALA A 87 1.76 1.66 -2.70
C ALA A 87 3.09 2.44 -2.62
N ALA A 88 3.09 3.61 -2.00
CA ALA A 88 4.29 4.42 -1.85
C ALA A 88 5.30 3.78 -0.88
N ILE A 89 4.83 3.16 0.20
CA ILE A 89 5.68 2.44 1.16
C ILE A 89 6.30 1.20 0.51
N LEU A 90 5.53 0.40 -0.23
CA LEU A 90 6.03 -0.78 -0.95
C LEU A 90 7.16 -0.41 -1.92
N VAL A 91 7.05 0.74 -2.59
CA VAL A 91 8.10 1.23 -3.49
C VAL A 91 9.32 1.73 -2.70
N HIS A 92 9.08 2.49 -1.64
CA HIS A 92 10.16 3.02 -0.80
C HIS A 92 11.00 1.92 -0.15
N GLU A 93 10.35 0.89 0.39
CA GLU A 93 11.01 -0.25 1.04
C GLU A 93 11.53 -1.29 0.05
N GLY A 94 11.35 -1.05 -1.26
CA GLY A 94 11.95 -1.85 -2.32
C GLY A 94 11.22 -3.15 -2.64
N TYR A 95 9.98 -3.32 -2.18
CA TYR A 95 9.11 -4.47 -2.49
C TYR A 95 8.53 -4.43 -3.91
N ALA A 96 8.35 -3.24 -4.45
CA ALA A 96 7.88 -3.03 -5.81
C ALA A 96 8.56 -1.82 -6.46
N ASP A 97 8.52 -1.75 -7.78
CA ASP A 97 8.88 -0.56 -8.55
C ASP A 97 7.60 0.10 -9.10
N PHE A 98 7.60 1.44 -9.21
CA PHE A 98 6.48 2.19 -9.79
C PHE A 98 6.77 2.55 -11.24
N ILE A 99 6.08 1.88 -12.17
CA ILE A 99 6.29 2.01 -13.62
C ILE A 99 4.93 2.14 -14.30
N ASP A 100 4.75 3.14 -15.16
CA ASP A 100 3.52 3.38 -15.93
C ASP A 100 2.22 3.30 -15.10
N HIS A 101 2.23 3.97 -13.95
CA HIS A 101 1.11 3.99 -12.99
C HIS A 101 0.74 2.62 -12.37
N LYS A 102 1.63 1.64 -12.47
CA LYS A 102 1.49 0.29 -11.90
C LYS A 102 2.61 -0.01 -10.92
N LEU A 103 2.38 -1.02 -10.09
CA LEU A 103 3.41 -1.62 -9.26
C LEU A 103 3.93 -2.89 -9.93
N VAL A 104 5.24 -2.96 -10.09
CA VAL A 104 5.95 -4.17 -10.51
C VAL A 104 6.60 -4.76 -9.27
N PHE A 105 5.99 -5.80 -8.70
CA PHE A 105 6.49 -6.44 -7.49
C PHE A 105 7.70 -7.30 -7.80
N LYS A 106 8.72 -7.22 -6.94
CA LYS A 106 9.93 -8.04 -7.07
C LYS A 106 9.62 -9.48 -6.70
N ASN A 107 10.40 -10.41 -7.27
CA ASN A 107 10.37 -11.81 -6.83
C ASN A 107 10.94 -11.89 -5.42
N MET A 108 10.06 -11.98 -4.43
CA MET A 108 10.43 -12.10 -3.02
C MET A 108 10.13 -13.49 -2.50
N VAL A 109 11.10 -14.05 -1.78
CA VAL A 109 10.94 -15.24 -0.94
C VAL A 109 10.99 -14.74 0.50
N ILE A 110 9.85 -14.74 1.18
CA ILE A 110 9.64 -14.21 2.54
C ILE A 110 8.95 -15.24 3.43
#